data_AF-A0A0H2MQG5-F1
#
_entry.id   AF-A0A0H2MQG5-F1
#
_cell.length_a   1.000
_cell.length_b   1.000
_cell.length_c   1.000
_cell.angle_alpha   90.00
_cell.angle_beta   90.00
_cell.angle_gamma   90.00
#
_symmetry.space_group_name_H-M   'P 1'
#
loop_
_entity.id
_entity.type
_entity.pdbx_description
1 polymer ?
#
loop_
_entity_poly.entity_id
_entity_poly.type
_entity_poly.pdbx_seq_one_letter_code
_entity_poly.pdbx_strand_id
1 'polypeptide(L)'
;MNDFKKAIKLSPSDNVATLLSDVGKGEQVEIIDDKSKVIGVYTALQAIPFGNKIALRNLANHTIVNKGGYPIGLTCAGIHLGDLVHVQNVRSTRVDIPAPIIEQIIQQMQIESE
;
A
#
# COMPACT_ATOMS: atom_id res chain seq x y z
N MET A 1 7.87 -23.19 -11.55
CA MET A 1 8.39 -21.94 -10.95
C MET A 1 7.18 -21.25 -10.35
N ASN A 2 7.16 -21.02 -9.04
CA ASN A 2 6.09 -20.20 -8.47
C ASN A 2 6.33 -18.77 -8.94
N ASP A 3 5.47 -18.27 -9.82
CA ASP A 3 5.43 -16.85 -10.14
C ASP A 3 4.87 -16.12 -8.93
N PHE A 4 5.76 -15.63 -8.07
CA PHE A 4 5.37 -14.74 -6.99
C PHE A 4 4.76 -13.46 -7.57
N LYS A 5 3.68 -13.00 -6.96
CA LYS A 5 3.10 -11.68 -7.21
C LYS A 5 4.15 -10.63 -6.87
N LYS A 6 4.18 -9.51 -7.60
CA LYS A 6 5.22 -8.48 -7.44
C LYS A 6 4.65 -7.13 -7.06
N ALA A 7 5.43 -6.38 -6.32
CA ALA A 7 5.21 -4.96 -6.05
C ALA A 7 6.49 -4.17 -6.25
N ILE A 8 6.39 -2.96 -6.78
CA ILE A 8 7.54 -2.10 -7.03
C ILE A 8 7.71 -1.04 -5.94
N LYS A 9 8.93 -0.95 -5.39
CA LYS A 9 9.40 0.13 -4.52
C LYS A 9 10.33 1.03 -5.35
N LEU A 10 9.97 2.30 -5.55
CA LEU A 10 10.64 3.17 -6.51
C LEU A 10 11.83 3.92 -5.91
N SER A 11 11.84 4.17 -4.61
CA SER A 11 12.94 4.85 -3.92
C SER A 11 13.30 4.15 -2.61
N PRO A 12 14.58 4.15 -2.18
CA PRO A 12 14.98 3.61 -0.88
C PRO A 12 14.20 4.18 0.32
N SER A 13 13.78 5.44 0.25
CA SER A 13 13.02 6.12 1.31
C SER A 13 11.53 5.77 1.36
N ASP A 14 11.03 5.01 0.38
CA ASP A 14 9.64 4.59 0.33
C ASP A 14 9.32 3.60 1.46
N ASN A 15 8.14 3.79 2.06
CA ASN A 15 7.59 2.89 3.08
C ASN A 15 6.37 2.10 2.57
N VAL A 16 6.10 2.19 1.27
CA VAL A 16 5.06 1.45 0.54
C VAL A 16 5.61 0.98 -0.80
N ALA A 17 5.02 -0.07 -1.36
CA ALA A 17 5.25 -0.52 -2.74
C ALA A 17 3.93 -0.57 -3.50
N THR A 18 3.97 -0.46 -4.83
CA THR A 18 2.77 -0.54 -5.69
C THR A 18 2.65 -1.93 -6.31
N LEU A 19 1.51 -2.59 -6.15
CA LEU A 19 1.29 -3.92 -6.72
C LEU A 19 1.25 -3.90 -8.26
N LEU A 20 1.86 -4.93 -8.85
CA LEU A 20 1.89 -5.15 -10.30
C LEU A 20 0.87 -6.21 -10.78
N SER A 21 0.08 -6.74 -9.86
CA SER A 21 -1.04 -7.67 -10.09
C SER A 21 -1.95 -7.69 -8.86
N ASP A 22 -3.20 -8.15 -8.99
CA ASP A 22 -4.05 -8.39 -7.83
C ASP A 22 -3.42 -9.41 -6.88
N VAL A 23 -3.53 -9.18 -5.58
CA VAL A 23 -3.01 -10.06 -4.53
C VAL A 23 -4.12 -10.39 -3.54
N GLY A 24 -4.27 -11.67 -3.24
CA GLY A 24 -5.19 -12.17 -2.23
C GLY A 24 -4.65 -12.06 -0.81
N LYS A 25 -5.55 -12.12 0.18
CA LYS A 25 -5.18 -12.19 1.59
C LYS A 25 -4.32 -13.44 1.87
N GLY A 26 -3.21 -13.26 2.56
CA GLY A 26 -2.25 -14.32 2.90
C GLY A 26 -1.28 -14.67 1.78
N GLU A 27 -1.40 -14.10 0.57
CA GLU A 27 -0.45 -14.33 -0.51
C GLU A 27 0.87 -13.60 -0.26
N GLN A 28 1.96 -14.20 -0.76
CA GLN A 28 3.29 -13.62 -0.72
C GLN A 28 3.55 -12.73 -1.92
N VAL A 29 4.15 -11.57 -1.66
CA VAL A 29 4.47 -10.53 -2.63
C VAL A 29 5.98 -10.26 -2.59
N GLU A 30 6.65 -10.48 -3.71
CA GLU A 30 8.02 -10.03 -3.90
C GLU A 30 8.05 -8.51 -4.09
N ILE A 31 8.85 -7.83 -3.28
CA ILE A 31 9.13 -6.42 -3.46
C ILE A 31 10.36 -6.30 -4.33
N ILE A 32 10.21 -5.65 -5.46
CA ILE A 32 11.30 -5.33 -6.38
C ILE A 32 11.63 -3.84 -6.33
N ASP A 33 12.90 -3.51 -6.54
CA ASP A 33 13.32 -2.13 -6.77
C ASP A 33 13.06 -1.66 -8.21
N ASP A 34 13.45 -0.42 -8.52
CA ASP A 34 13.35 0.20 -9.85
C ASP A 34 14.23 -0.50 -10.92
N LYS A 35 15.10 -1.42 -10.51
CA LYS A 35 15.97 -2.24 -11.37
C LYS A 35 15.50 -3.69 -11.44
N SER A 36 14.28 -3.98 -10.98
CA SER A 36 13.70 -5.33 -10.93
C SER A 36 14.44 -6.34 -10.04
N LYS A 37 15.28 -5.86 -9.11
CA LYS A 37 15.94 -6.73 -8.13
C LYS A 37 14.99 -6.98 -6.97
N VAL A 38 14.84 -8.25 -6.56
CA VAL A 38 14.09 -8.61 -5.35
C VAL A 38 14.83 -8.11 -4.11
N ILE A 39 14.13 -7.31 -3.29
CA ILE A 39 14.63 -6.70 -2.06
C ILE A 39 13.90 -7.19 -0.80
N GLY A 40 12.86 -8.03 -0.95
CA GLY A 40 12.17 -8.67 0.15
C GLY A 40 10.91 -9.40 -0.29
N VAL A 41 10.30 -10.16 0.63
CA VAL A 41 9.02 -10.86 0.44
C VAL A 41 8.11 -10.55 1.61
N TYR A 42 6.88 -10.15 1.32
CA TYR A 42 5.91 -9.67 2.31
C TYR A 42 4.60 -10.44 2.14
N THR A 43 3.85 -10.62 3.22
CA THR A 43 2.52 -11.25 3.16
C THR A 43 1.46 -10.17 3.15
N ALA A 44 0.52 -10.22 2.20
CA ALA A 44 -0.62 -9.30 2.20
C ALA A 44 -1.62 -9.69 3.29
N LEU A 45 -2.01 -8.74 4.15
CA LEU A 45 -2.93 -9.01 5.26
C LEU A 45 -4.40 -8.95 4.86
N GLN A 46 -4.68 -8.51 3.64
CA GLN A 46 -6.00 -8.36 3.03
C GLN A 46 -5.87 -8.47 1.51
N ALA A 47 -6.99 -8.56 0.79
CA ALA A 47 -6.96 -8.47 -0.66
C ALA A 47 -6.54 -7.05 -1.09
N ILE A 48 -5.60 -6.96 -2.04
CA ILE A 48 -5.07 -5.70 -2.55
C ILE A 48 -5.15 -5.75 -4.08
N PRO A 49 -6.02 -4.95 -4.71
CA PRO A 49 -6.11 -4.90 -6.16
C PRO A 49 -4.86 -4.29 -6.83
N PHE A 50 -4.65 -4.63 -8.09
CA PHE A 50 -3.61 -4.08 -8.95
C PHE A 50 -3.49 -2.55 -8.84
N GLY A 51 -2.26 -2.03 -8.84
CA GLY A 51 -1.99 -0.60 -8.79
C GLY A 51 -2.14 0.05 -7.40
N ASN A 52 -2.69 -0.66 -6.42
CA ASN A 52 -2.75 -0.19 -5.04
C ASN A 52 -1.45 -0.44 -4.27
N LYS A 53 -1.35 0.19 -3.09
CA LYS A 53 -0.13 0.22 -2.30
C LYS A 53 -0.19 -0.81 -1.17
N ILE A 54 0.90 -1.56 -0.99
CA ILE A 54 1.14 -2.41 0.16
C ILE A 54 2.16 -1.74 1.10
N ALA A 55 1.94 -1.82 2.41
CA ALA A 55 2.86 -1.28 3.41
C ALA A 55 4.13 -2.14 3.56
N LEU A 56 5.29 -1.50 3.59
CA LEU A 56 6.60 -2.17 3.74
C LEU A 56 7.13 -2.19 5.17
N ARG A 57 6.38 -1.64 6.11
CA ARG A 57 6.65 -1.63 7.56
C ARG A 57 5.40 -1.17 8.31
N ASN A 58 5.40 -1.36 9.63
CA ASN A 58 4.38 -0.74 10.48
C ASN A 58 4.52 0.80 10.43
N LEU A 59 3.39 1.49 10.30
CA LEU A 59 3.26 2.94 10.33
C LEU A 59 2.26 3.29 11.42
N ALA A 60 2.68 4.09 12.41
CA ALA A 60 1.77 4.62 13.41
C ALA A 60 0.82 5.66 12.76
N ASN A 61 -0.26 6.02 13.45
CA ASN A 61 -1.07 7.17 13.05
C ASN A 61 -0.21 8.46 12.97
N HIS A 62 -0.54 9.38 12.06
CA HIS A 62 0.21 10.61 11.76
C HIS A 62 1.65 10.39 11.26
N THR A 63 1.93 9.27 10.62
CA THR A 63 3.22 8.98 9.97
C THR A 63 3.19 9.40 8.50
N ILE A 64 4.28 9.99 7.99
CA ILE A 64 4.42 10.32 6.57
C ILE A 64 4.50 9.05 5.73
N VAL A 65 3.69 8.98 4.68
CA VAL A 65 3.75 7.95 3.63
C VAL A 65 4.59 8.48 2.47
N ASN A 66 5.67 7.77 2.15
CA ASN A 66 6.60 8.11 1.07
C ASN A 66 6.46 7.12 -0.08
N LYS A 67 6.30 7.64 -1.30
CA LYS A 67 6.30 6.87 -2.55
C LYS A 67 7.08 7.63 -3.62
N GLY A 68 7.96 6.94 -4.35
CA GLY A 68 8.83 7.56 -5.35
C GLY A 68 9.78 8.61 -4.77
N GLY A 69 10.11 8.51 -3.49
CA GLY A 69 10.95 9.49 -2.80
C GLY A 69 10.22 10.76 -2.34
N TYR A 70 8.91 10.86 -2.53
CA TYR A 70 8.11 12.03 -2.15
C TYR A 70 7.10 11.70 -1.04
N PRO A 71 6.84 12.65 -0.12
CA PRO A 71 5.75 12.53 0.83
C PRO A 71 4.42 12.69 0.08
N ILE A 72 3.61 11.63 0.07
CA ILE A 72 2.31 11.61 -0.65
C ILE A 72 1.10 11.77 0.27
N GLY A 73 1.28 11.57 1.57
CA GLY A 73 0.19 11.57 2.53
C GLY A 73 0.65 11.37 3.96
N LEU A 74 -0.28 11.52 4.89
CA LEU A 74 -0.14 11.19 6.30
C LEU A 74 -1.12 10.06 6.62
N THR A 75 -0.66 9.09 7.41
CA THR A 75 -1.58 8.07 7.94
C THR A 75 -2.59 8.72 8.90
N CYS A 76 -3.85 8.33 8.80
CA CYS A 76 -4.93 8.74 9.71
C CYS A 76 -5.39 7.60 10.64
N ALA A 77 -4.78 6.42 10.49
CA ALA A 77 -4.93 5.24 11.33
C ALA A 77 -3.58 4.49 11.38
N GLY A 78 -3.45 3.51 12.27
CA GLY A 78 -2.31 2.58 12.23
C GLY A 78 -2.35 1.74 10.94
N ILE A 79 -1.18 1.37 10.43
CA ILE A 79 -1.03 0.48 9.27
C ILE A 79 0.05 -0.54 9.60
N HIS A 80 -0.27 -1.82 9.48
CA HIS A 80 0.67 -2.92 9.67
C HIS A 80 1.44 -3.21 8.38
N LEU A 81 2.62 -3.81 8.51
CA LEU A 81 3.37 -4.37 7.38
C LEU A 81 2.47 -5.34 6.61
N GLY A 82 2.36 -5.16 5.29
CA GLY A 82 1.50 -5.99 4.44
C GLY A 82 0.08 -5.45 4.23
N ASP A 83 -0.31 -4.34 4.85
CA ASP A 83 -1.64 -3.75 4.67
C ASP A 83 -1.82 -2.97 3.38
N LEU A 84 -3.07 -2.85 2.92
CA LEU A 84 -3.50 -1.92 1.90
C LEU A 84 -3.34 -0.48 2.40
N VAL A 85 -2.55 0.33 1.69
CA VAL A 85 -2.37 1.76 1.98
C VAL A 85 -3.21 2.60 1.00
N HIS A 86 -4.36 3.08 1.45
CA HIS A 86 -5.31 3.80 0.61
C HIS A 86 -6.17 4.81 1.41
N VAL A 87 -7.35 5.19 0.92
CA VAL A 87 -8.13 6.33 1.45
C VAL A 87 -8.74 6.06 2.81
N GLN A 88 -8.83 4.80 3.25
CA GLN A 88 -9.30 4.47 4.59
C GLN A 88 -8.28 4.84 5.66
N ASN A 89 -6.97 4.79 5.35
CA ASN A 89 -5.90 4.95 6.34
C ASN A 89 -4.86 6.02 6.00
N VAL A 90 -4.98 6.71 4.86
CA VAL A 90 -4.09 7.83 4.46
C VAL A 90 -4.89 9.02 3.96
N ARG A 91 -4.44 10.21 4.32
CA ARG A 91 -4.93 11.51 3.82
C ARG A 91 -3.82 12.17 2.99
N SER A 92 -4.18 12.75 1.84
CA SER A 92 -3.23 13.46 0.97
C SER A 92 -2.65 14.69 1.67
N THR A 93 -1.36 14.98 1.48
CA THR A 93 -0.73 16.24 1.94
C THR A 93 -1.02 17.44 1.04
N ARG A 94 -1.74 17.23 -0.06
CA ARG A 94 -2.13 18.28 -1.02
C ARG A 94 -3.64 18.46 -1.00
N VAL A 95 -4.31 18.11 -2.11
CA VAL A 95 -5.76 18.03 -2.18
C VAL A 95 -6.16 16.62 -1.78
N ASP A 96 -7.04 16.53 -0.79
CA ASP A 96 -7.57 15.27 -0.30
C ASP A 96 -8.96 14.99 -0.86
N ILE A 97 -9.41 13.75 -0.72
CA ILE A 97 -10.70 13.31 -1.24
C ILE A 97 -11.80 13.68 -0.23
N PRO A 98 -12.91 14.33 -0.64
CA PRO A 98 -14.04 14.60 0.23
C PRO A 98 -14.57 13.32 0.91
N ALA A 99 -14.96 13.42 2.18
CA ALA A 99 -15.42 12.27 2.98
C ALA A 99 -16.51 11.40 2.29
N PRO A 100 -17.54 11.96 1.62
CA PRO A 100 -18.53 11.15 0.94
C PRO A 100 -17.95 10.29 -0.21
N ILE A 101 -16.91 10.79 -0.87
CA ILE A 101 -16.22 10.04 -1.94
C ILE A 101 -15.32 8.96 -1.34
N ILE A 102 -14.67 9.23 -0.19
CA ILE A 102 -13.90 8.21 0.54
C ILE A 102 -14.80 7.02 0.91
N GLU A 103 -15.98 7.29 1.46
CA GLU A 103 -16.96 6.24 1.82
C GLU A 103 -17.36 5.40 0.60
N GLN A 104 -17.62 6.04 -0.53
CA GLN A 104 -17.94 5.36 -1.79
C GLN A 104 -16.77 4.47 -2.27
N ILE A 105 -15.53 4.95 -2.21
CA ILE A 105 -14.35 4.16 -2.60
C ILE A 105 -14.22 2.92 -1.71
N ILE A 106 -14.35 3.08 -0.39
CA ILE A 106 -14.26 1.99 0.59
C ILE A 106 -15.30 0.91 0.28
N GLN A 107 -16.54 1.30 0.01
CA GLN A 107 -17.62 0.38 -0.35
C GLN A 107 -17.38 -0.32 -1.69
N GLN A 108 -17.00 0.43 -2.73
CA GLN A 108 -16.75 -0.12 -4.06
C GLN A 108 -15.60 -1.12 -4.08
N MET A 109 -14.54 -0.84 -3.32
CA MET A 109 -13.36 -1.70 -3.21
C MET A 109 -13.53 -2.82 -2.19
N GLN A 110 -14.65 -2.86 -1.43
CA GLN A 110 -14.90 -3.84 -0.38
C GLN A 110 -13.74 -3.91 0.63
N ILE A 111 -13.17 -2.75 0.99
CA ILE A 111 -12.02 -2.70 1.89
C ILE A 111 -12.45 -3.23 3.26
N GLU A 112 -11.74 -4.25 3.75
CA GLU A 112 -11.95 -4.81 5.09
C GLU A 112 -11.80 -3.68 6.13
N SER A 113 -12.85 -3.48 6.94
CA SER A 113 -12.78 -2.62 8.12
C SER A 113 -12.26 -3.46 9.28
N GLU A 114 -11.29 -2.96 10.05
CA GLU A 114 -10.87 -3.61 11.31
C GLU A 114 -12.05 -3.74 12.30
#